data_AF-A0A832KGG0-F1
#
_entry.id   AF-A0A832KGG0-F1
#
_cell.length_a   1.000
_cell.length_b   1.000
_cell.length_c   1.000
_cell.angle_alpha   90.00
_cell.angle_beta   90.00
_cell.angle_gamma   90.00
#
_symmetry.space_group_name_H-M   'P 1'
#
loop_
_entity.id
_entity.type
_entity.pdbx_description
1 polymer ?
#
loop_
_entity_poly.entity_id
_entity_poly.type
_entity_poly.pdbx_seq_one_letter_code
_entity_poly.pdbx_strand_id
1 'polypeptide(L)' 'LLESHTSTARDYGEFVEILREKGGFVKAYWCGGGECEEAIKMETGATIRAIPFEAEDPVGSCIYCGGEAEKMVYFAKAY' A
#
# COMPACT_ATOMS: atom_id res chain seq x y z
N LEU A 1 14.46 -12.64 -4.51
CA LEU A 1 13.66 -12.80 -5.75
C LEU A 1 12.44 -11.86 -5.85
N LEU A 2 12.06 -11.13 -4.79
CA LEU A 2 10.93 -10.19 -4.76
C LEU A 2 11.34 -8.70 -4.88
N GLU A 3 12.64 -8.41 -4.90
CA GLU A 3 13.14 -7.03 -4.76
C GLU A 3 13.08 -6.20 -6.06
N SER A 4 12.92 -6.83 -7.23
CA SER A 4 12.95 -6.13 -8.52
C SER A 4 11.60 -5.55 -8.98
N HIS A 5 10.49 -5.80 -8.25
CA HIS A 5 9.14 -5.33 -8.61
C HIS A 5 8.35 -4.78 -7.41
N THR A 6 9.05 -4.21 -6.44
CA THR A 6 8.43 -3.51 -5.30
C THR A 6 8.73 -2.02 -5.41
N SER A 7 7.70 -1.18 -5.42
CA SER A 7 7.82 0.28 -5.32
C SER A 7 7.25 0.74 -3.98
N THR A 8 7.73 1.87 -3.46
CA THR A 8 7.17 2.49 -2.24
C THR A 8 6.42 3.75 -2.64
N ALA A 9 5.20 3.94 -2.13
CA ALA A 9 4.40 5.15 -2.36
C ALA A 9 4.32 6.00 -1.10
N ARG A 10 4.45 7.32 -1.24
CA ARG A 10 4.38 8.30 -0.14
C ARG A 10 3.05 9.04 -0.06
N ASP A 11 2.33 9.11 -1.17
CA ASP A 11 0.98 9.68 -1.24
C ASP A 11 0.07 8.86 -2.15
N TYR A 12 -1.23 9.13 -2.07
CA TYR A 12 -2.22 8.36 -2.81
C TYR A 12 -2.11 8.53 -4.33
N GLY A 13 -1.66 9.69 -4.81
CA GLY A 13 -1.45 9.94 -6.23
C GLY A 13 -0.33 9.06 -6.78
N GLU A 14 0.82 9.05 -6.10
CA GLU A 14 1.96 8.19 -6.43
C GLU A 14 1.56 6.71 -6.35
N PHE A 15 0.78 6.32 -5.34
CA PHE A 15 0.27 4.95 -5.19
C PHE A 15 -0.54 4.51 -6.42
N VAL A 16 -1.47 5.35 -6.87
CA VAL A 16 -2.32 5.06 -8.04
C VAL A 16 -1.50 5.03 -9.33
N GLU A 17 -0.54 5.95 -9.48
CA GLU A 17 0.36 6.01 -10.64
C GLU A 17 1.20 4.74 -10.75
N ILE A 18 1.85 4.32 -9.66
CA ILE A 18 2.65 3.08 -9.61
C ILE A 18 1.79 1.88 -10.01
N LEU A 19 0.58 1.76 -9.45
CA LEU A 19 -0.33 0.65 -9.76
C LEU A 19 -0.77 0.61 -11.23
N ARG A 20 -0.80 1.75 -11.92
CA ARG A 20 -1.23 1.86 -13.32
C ARG A 20 -0.07 1.68 -14.30
N GLU A 21 1.07 2.31 -14.02
CA GLU A 21 2.19 2.35 -14.97
C GLU A 21 3.19 1.22 -14.77
N LYS A 22 3.53 0.91 -13.52
CA LYS A 22 4.55 -0.10 -13.19
C LYS A 22 3.93 -1.45 -12.85
N GLY A 23 2.78 -1.43 -12.16
CA GLY A 23 2.20 -2.63 -11.57
C GLY A 23 3.09 -3.23 -10.48
N GLY A 24 2.97 -4.53 -10.25
CA GLY A 24 3.72 -5.23 -9.20
C GLY A 24 3.25 -4.90 -7.79
N PHE A 25 4.17 -4.95 -6.83
CA PHE A 25 3.88 -4.66 -5.43
C PHE A 25 4.14 -3.19 -5.10
N VAL A 26 3.22 -2.59 -4.34
CA VAL A 26 3.34 -1.23 -3.83
C VAL A 26 3.36 -1.28 -2.30
N LYS A 27 4.49 -0.92 -1.71
CA LYS A 27 4.64 -0.76 -0.27
C LYS A 27 4.11 0.62 0.13
N ALA A 28 3.16 0.66 1.06
CA ALA A 28 2.58 1.91 1.56
C ALA A 28 2.07 1.75 3.00
N TYR A 29 2.01 2.86 3.74
CA TYR A 29 1.46 2.87 5.09
C TYR A 29 -0.04 2.60 5.11
N TRP A 30 -0.49 1.79 6.06
CA TRP A 30 -1.90 1.47 6.24
C TRP A 30 -2.29 1.54 7.72
N CYS A 31 -3.40 2.21 8.01
CA CYS A 31 -3.88 2.45 9.38
C CYS A 31 -4.48 1.23 10.07
N GLY A 32 -4.58 0.07 9.40
CA GLY A 32 -5.27 -1.11 9.93
C GLY A 32 -6.79 -1.10 9.72
N GLY A 33 -7.35 -0.01 9.18
CA GLY A 33 -8.79 0.12 8.93
C GLY A 33 -9.23 -0.62 7.66
N GLY A 34 -10.21 -1.53 7.80
CA GLY A 34 -10.83 -2.23 6.68
C GLY A 34 -11.55 -1.31 5.69
N GLU A 35 -12.07 -0.17 6.15
CA GLU A 35 -12.68 0.85 5.29
C GLU A 35 -11.69 1.43 4.28
N CYS A 36 -10.43 1.66 4.70
CA CYS A 36 -9.38 2.14 3.81
C CYS A 36 -8.97 1.07 2.81
N GLU A 37 -8.90 -0.20 3.22
CA GLU A 37 -8.60 -1.30 2.29
C GLU A 37 -9.69 -1.46 1.23
N GLU A 38 -10.97 -1.46 1.64
CA GLU A 38 -12.08 -1.60 0.69
C GLU A 38 -12.17 -0.39 -0.24
N ALA A 39 -11.94 0.83 0.25
CA ALA A 39 -11.89 2.02 -0.59
C ALA A 39 -10.76 1.94 -1.64
N ILE A 40 -9.55 1.59 -1.22
CA ILE A 40 -8.40 1.39 -2.13
C ILE A 40 -8.75 0.34 -3.19
N LYS A 41 -9.37 -0.78 -2.79
CA LYS A 41 -9.80 -1.83 -3.72
C LYS A 41 -10.86 -1.36 -4.70
N MET A 42 -11.88 -0.61 -4.25
CA MET A 42 -12.92 -0.07 -5.13
C MET A 42 -12.35 0.92 -6.15
N GLU A 43 -11.42 1.78 -5.73
CA GLU A 43 -10.86 2.84 -6.57
C GLU A 43 -9.74 2.37 -7.50
N THR A 44 -8.97 1.36 -7.08
CA THR A 44 -7.72 0.96 -7.76
C THR A 44 -7.68 -0.50 -8.20
N GLY A 45 -8.51 -1.35 -7.60
CA GLY A 45 -8.46 -2.82 -7.74
C GLY A 45 -7.34 -3.49 -6.94
N ALA A 46 -6.55 -2.72 -6.18
CA ALA A 46 -5.47 -3.26 -5.35
C ALA A 46 -5.98 -3.75 -4.00
N THR A 47 -5.39 -4.83 -3.50
CA THR A 47 -5.67 -5.43 -2.19
C THR A 47 -4.37 -5.67 -1.44
N ILE A 48 -4.43 -5.81 -0.11
CA ILE A 48 -3.26 -6.14 0.70
C ILE A 48 -2.85 -7.59 0.42
N ARG A 49 -1.57 -7.79 0.09
CA ARG A 49 -0.98 -9.11 -0.21
C ARG A 49 -0.09 -9.63 0.90
N ALA A 50 0.57 -8.72 1.62
CA ALA A 50 1.42 -9.07 2.74
C ALA A 50 1.47 -7.93 3.75
N ILE A 51 1.45 -8.30 5.02
CA ILE A 51 1.70 -7.41 6.15
C ILE A 51 2.99 -7.94 6.79
N PRO A 52 4.11 -7.18 6.75
CA PRO A 52 5.35 -7.59 7.37
C PRO A 52 5.17 -7.71 8.89
N PHE A 53 5.81 -8.72 9.48
CA PHE A 53 5.76 -8.99 10.93
C PHE A 53 6.62 -8.00 11.73
N GLU A 54 7.75 -7.59 11.15
CA GLU A 54 8.62 -6.58 11.73
C GLU A 54 8.32 -5.23 11.08
N ALA A 55 8.04 -4.22 11.90
CA ALA A 55 7.91 -2.85 11.42
C ALA A 55 9.30 -2.34 11.05
N GLU A 56 9.56 -2.18 9.74
CA GLU A 56 10.86 -1.72 9.24
C GLU A 56 11.11 -0.22 9.49
N ASP A 57 10.05 0.57 9.67
CA ASP A 57 10.12 2.03 9.71
C ASP A 57 9.26 2.62 10.85
N PRO A 58 9.58 3.84 11.32
CA PRO A 58 8.74 4.55 12.27
C PRO A 58 7.35 4.84 11.69
N VAL A 59 6.39 5.00 12.61
CA VAL A 59 5.00 5.38 12.35
C VAL A 59 4.88 6.41 11.22
N GLY A 60 3.98 6.15 10.27
CA GLY A 60 3.69 7.03 9.15
C GLY A 60 2.20 7.37 9.05
N SER A 61 1.80 7.97 7.94
CA SER A 61 0.39 8.27 7.63
C SER A 61 -0.15 7.28 6.62
N CYS A 62 -1.34 6.75 6.88
CA CYS A 62 -2.05 5.86 5.97
C CYS A 62 -2.18 6.51 4.59
N ILE A 63 -1.84 5.73 3.56
CA ILE A 63 -1.82 6.17 2.17
C ILE A 63 -3.16 6.71 1.67
N TYR A 64 -4.26 6.32 2.31
CA TYR A 64 -5.62 6.71 1.92
C TYR A 64 -6.19 7.82 2.82
N CYS A 65 -6.38 7.54 4.12
CA CYS A 65 -7.06 8.49 5.01
C CYS A 65 -6.13 9.50 5.70
N GLY A 66 -4.80 9.34 5.59
CA GLY A 66 -3.82 10.16 6.29
C GLY A 66 -3.71 9.90 7.80
N GLY A 67 -4.53 9.01 8.37
CA GLY A 67 -4.48 8.62 9.77
C GLY A 67 -3.18 7.91 10.16
N GLU A 68 -2.91 7.79 11.45
CA GLU A 68 -1.69 7.15 11.94
C GLU A 68 -1.59 5.68 11.51
N ALA A 69 -0.39 5.25 11.08
CA ALA A 69 -0.12 3.91 10.60
C ALA A 69 1.22 3.41 11.16
N GLU A 70 1.15 2.35 11.97
CA GLU A 70 2.33 1.78 12.64
C GLU A 70 3.18 0.89 11.72
N LYS A 71 2.68 0.54 10.53
CA LYS A 71 3.36 -0.36 9.59
C LYS A 71 3.04 -0.06 8.14
N MET A 72 4.00 -0.37 7.28
CA MET A 72 3.77 -0.45 5.84
C MET A 72 3.29 -1.84 5.46
N VAL A 73 2.42 -1.93 4.46
CA VAL A 73 1.92 -3.18 3.89
C VAL A 73 2.13 -3.19 2.38
N TYR A 74 2.07 -4.37 1.79
CA TYR A 74 2.24 -4.56 0.35
C TYR A 74 0.88 -4.69 -0.32
N PHE A 75 0.58 -3.78 -1.24
CA PHE A 75 -0.60 -3.81 -2.09
C PHE A 75 -0.24 -4.34 -3.49
N ALA A 76 -1.18 -5.04 -4.13
CA ALA A 76 -1.11 -5.36 -5.55
C ALA A 76 -2.52 -5.61 -6.12
N LYS A 77 -2.71 -5.38 -7.42
CA LYS A 77 -3.96 -5.75 -8.12
C LYS A 77 -4.12 -7.27 -8.21
N ALA A 78 -5.34 -7.76 -8.04
CA ALA A 78 -5.70 -9.11 -8.47
C ALA A 78 -5.93 -9.08 -9.99
N TYR A 79 -5.34 -10.01 -10.72
CA TYR A 79 -5.62 -10.21 -12.15
C TYR A 79 -7.01 -10.80 -12.35
#